data_AF-A0A1W5CTX9-F1
#
_entry.id   AF-A0A1W5CTX9-F1
#
_cell.length_a   1.000
_cell.length_b   1.000
_cell.length_c   1.000
_cell.angle_alpha   90.00
_cell.angle_beta   90.00
_cell.angle_gamma   90.00
#
_symmetry.space_group_name_H-M   'P 1'
#
loop_
_entity.id
_entity.type
_entity.pdbx_description
1 polymer ?
#
loop_
_entity_poly.entity_id
_entity_poly.type
_entity_poly.pdbx_seq_one_letter_code
_entity_poly.pdbx_strand_id
1 'polypeptide(L)'
;MDFELDEPTMDSNYDDYYDASEGGDLPPAAPAEDSEGGPVVKVEDLEEHEVKNGDVEEHRVKRKHIIRSMHSGVQLLSLYHDSLLAKAVARLPMSIPRPQPTPHNRYTKFWTAKSPLYKRIALLLQMIQYTELLWEMAAKRKGEKIRWRVVVVLEIVKAFSRLLLMRLTNSRPLVSPPLPEREVDPRTLEEETDKSQWDGMATLPQSESSDGSLAWTMPRTGLSLPSLPDTSEISEFLLKKVLTADDIKPPKQLLHRMSTAQGQLVEVMWILRPVIYALAMQRWKGNKKSWRPWLVGVSLELGVRQLAKRDLGERVAGGLRGLTGLEREELKRRGWGMGWWLMRGAFYETLTKAWIRGVTGRLRNKPLLDMVGGVIEDYEYLWDEYYFSTATM
;
A
#
# COMPACT_ATOMS: atom_id res chain seq x y z
N MET A 1 -2.14 32.51 53.74
CA MET A 1 -3.29 32.69 52.83
C MET A 1 -3.75 31.30 52.51
N ASP A 2 -4.45 30.74 53.48
CA ASP A 2 -4.98 29.39 53.51
C ASP A 2 -6.34 29.42 52.83
N PHE A 3 -6.58 28.48 51.93
CA PHE A 3 -7.88 28.31 51.29
C PHE A 3 -8.34 26.88 51.60
N GLU A 4 -9.15 26.80 52.65
CA GLU A 4 -9.85 25.60 53.10
C GLU A 4 -10.97 25.20 52.12
N LEU A 5 -11.17 23.88 52.03
CA LEU A 5 -12.20 23.20 51.27
C LEU A 5 -13.47 23.11 52.10
N ASP A 6 -14.64 23.35 51.50
CA ASP A 6 -15.93 22.98 52.08
C ASP A 6 -16.72 22.06 51.12
N GLU A 7 -16.95 20.82 51.58
CA GLU A 7 -17.99 19.91 51.09
C GLU A 7 -19.30 20.20 51.85
N PRO A 8 -20.48 20.11 51.22
CA PRO A 8 -21.73 20.07 51.96
C PRO A 8 -22.20 18.62 52.18
N THR A 9 -22.33 18.27 53.46
CA THR A 9 -22.99 17.07 53.99
C THR A 9 -24.51 17.21 53.95
N MET A 10 -25.17 16.09 53.65
CA MET A 10 -26.62 15.89 53.81
C MET A 10 -27.01 15.99 55.29
N ASP A 11 -28.14 16.63 55.57
CA ASP A 11 -28.94 16.31 56.74
C ASP A 11 -30.41 16.14 56.37
N SER A 12 -30.99 15.16 57.05
CA SER A 12 -32.32 14.64 56.90
C SER A 12 -33.31 15.34 57.84
N ASN A 13 -34.58 15.15 57.49
CA ASN A 13 -35.74 15.19 58.39
C ASN A 13 -36.31 16.58 58.71
N TYR A 14 -37.52 16.85 58.20
CA TYR A 14 -38.63 17.34 59.03
C TYR A 14 -39.95 17.14 58.27
N ASP A 15 -40.73 16.19 58.77
CA ASP A 15 -42.15 16.01 58.50
C ASP A 15 -42.98 17.23 58.93
N ASP A 16 -44.26 17.20 58.53
CA ASP A 16 -45.42 17.97 58.99
C ASP A 16 -45.71 19.32 58.29
N TYR A 17 -46.77 19.35 57.46
CA TYR A 17 -48.08 19.88 57.87
C TYR A 17 -49.15 19.90 56.76
N TYR A 18 -50.39 19.60 57.19
CA TYR A 18 -51.72 19.91 56.65
C TYR A 18 -52.33 19.12 55.47
N ASP A 19 -53.08 18.10 55.90
CA ASP A 19 -54.46 17.77 55.52
C ASP A 19 -55.31 18.96 55.01
N ALA A 20 -55.84 18.82 53.80
CA ALA A 20 -57.02 19.55 53.34
C ALA A 20 -57.75 18.70 52.28
N SER A 21 -58.85 18.09 52.73
CA SER A 21 -59.86 17.49 51.89
C SER A 21 -60.66 18.58 51.18
N GLU A 22 -60.64 18.58 49.85
CA GLU A 22 -61.70 19.19 49.03
C GLU A 22 -61.70 18.56 47.63
N GLY A 23 -62.91 18.31 47.12
CA GLY A 23 -63.18 17.39 46.02
C GLY A 23 -62.64 17.82 44.66
N GLY A 24 -62.28 16.82 43.87
CA GLY A 24 -61.94 16.95 42.45
C GLY A 24 -62.09 15.59 41.78
N ASP A 25 -62.85 15.55 40.69
CA ASP A 25 -63.39 14.36 40.02
C ASP A 25 -62.36 13.29 39.63
N LEU A 26 -62.82 12.03 39.66
CA LEU A 26 -62.09 10.89 39.09
C LEU A 26 -61.77 11.13 37.60
N PRO A 27 -60.51 10.96 37.16
CA PRO A 27 -60.24 10.83 35.73
C PRO A 27 -60.85 9.52 35.21
N PRO A 28 -61.45 9.51 33.99
CA PRO A 28 -62.14 8.35 33.47
C PRO A 28 -61.18 7.19 33.21
N ALA A 29 -61.68 5.98 33.45
CA ALA A 29 -61.00 4.72 33.18
C ALA A 29 -60.46 4.66 31.75
N ALA A 30 -59.24 4.12 31.62
CA ALA A 30 -58.62 3.82 30.33
C ALA A 30 -59.53 2.90 29.50
N PRO A 31 -59.80 3.21 28.22
CA PRO A 31 -60.54 2.31 27.34
C PRO A 31 -59.68 1.07 27.01
N ALA A 32 -60.38 -0.06 26.85
CA ALA A 32 -59.85 -1.37 26.54
C ALA A 32 -59.17 -1.44 25.15
N GLU A 33 -58.29 -2.41 25.00
CA GLU A 33 -57.47 -2.71 23.82
C GLU A 33 -58.22 -2.67 22.48
N ASP A 34 -57.69 -1.89 21.53
CA ASP A 34 -57.84 -2.15 20.11
C ASP A 34 -56.48 -2.59 19.56
N SER A 35 -56.34 -3.92 19.40
CA SER A 35 -55.20 -4.56 18.75
C SER A 35 -55.28 -4.35 17.23
N GLU A 36 -54.84 -3.19 16.74
CA GLU A 36 -54.63 -2.95 15.31
C GLU A 36 -53.14 -3.00 14.94
N GLY A 37 -52.72 -4.16 14.43
CA GLY A 37 -51.88 -4.29 13.24
C GLY A 37 -50.64 -3.39 13.08
N GLY A 38 -49.70 -3.41 14.03
CA GLY A 38 -48.30 -3.22 13.65
C GLY A 38 -47.85 -4.38 12.75
N PRO A 39 -46.92 -4.21 11.78
CA PRO A 39 -46.48 -5.33 10.96
C PRO A 39 -45.82 -6.38 11.87
N VAL A 40 -46.56 -7.43 12.20
CA VAL A 40 -46.05 -8.62 12.87
C VAL A 40 -45.20 -9.34 11.83
N VAL A 41 -43.93 -8.93 11.72
CA VAL A 41 -42.94 -9.71 10.99
C VAL A 41 -42.88 -11.05 11.73
N LYS A 42 -43.34 -12.12 11.08
CA LYS A 42 -43.35 -13.44 11.72
C LYS A 42 -41.91 -13.80 12.03
N VAL A 43 -41.68 -14.42 13.18
CA VAL A 43 -40.34 -14.90 13.59
C VAL A 43 -39.74 -15.80 12.51
N GLU A 44 -40.58 -16.56 11.80
CA GLU A 44 -40.23 -17.36 10.62
C GLU A 44 -39.65 -16.51 9.47
N ASP A 45 -40.22 -15.33 9.19
CA ASP A 45 -39.72 -14.43 8.13
C ASP A 45 -38.39 -13.78 8.53
N LEU A 46 -38.16 -13.53 9.82
CA LEU A 46 -36.89 -13.03 10.35
C LEU A 46 -35.80 -14.11 10.30
N GLU A 47 -36.12 -15.34 10.72
CA GLU A 47 -35.19 -16.47 10.63
C GLU A 47 -34.83 -16.78 9.18
N GLU A 48 -35.80 -16.78 8.26
CA GLU A 48 -35.53 -17.00 6.83
C GLU A 48 -34.69 -15.87 6.22
N HIS A 49 -34.92 -14.61 6.62
CA HIS A 49 -34.12 -13.48 6.19
C HIS A 49 -32.69 -13.51 6.77
N GLU A 50 -32.51 -13.93 8.02
CA GLU A 50 -31.18 -14.10 8.63
C GLU A 50 -30.39 -15.24 7.99
N VAL A 51 -31.02 -16.40 7.74
CA VAL A 51 -30.41 -17.54 7.05
C VAL A 51 -29.97 -17.14 5.63
N LYS A 52 -30.87 -16.47 4.88
CA LYS A 52 -30.58 -16.01 3.52
C LYS A 52 -29.45 -14.98 3.46
N ASN A 53 -29.37 -14.07 4.43
CA ASN A 53 -28.25 -13.13 4.52
C ASN A 53 -26.93 -13.81 4.91
N GLY A 54 -26.98 -14.82 5.79
CA GLY A 54 -25.83 -15.65 6.14
C GLY A 54 -25.23 -16.37 4.93
N ASP A 55 -26.09 -16.99 4.12
CA ASP A 55 -25.68 -17.67 2.88
C ASP A 55 -25.04 -16.70 1.89
N VAL A 56 -25.64 -15.52 1.70
CA VAL A 56 -25.11 -14.48 0.79
C VAL A 56 -23.72 -14.03 1.23
N GLU A 57 -23.51 -13.76 2.52
CA GLU A 57 -22.20 -13.34 3.02
C GLU A 57 -21.16 -14.46 2.92
N GLU A 58 -21.53 -15.71 3.19
CA GLU A 58 -20.62 -16.84 2.97
C GLU A 58 -20.19 -16.94 1.50
N HIS A 59 -21.14 -16.79 0.57
CA HIS A 59 -20.86 -16.76 -0.87
C HIS A 59 -19.96 -15.57 -1.27
N ARG A 60 -20.14 -14.37 -0.67
CA ARG A 60 -19.26 -13.21 -0.91
C ARG A 60 -17.83 -13.47 -0.42
N VAL A 61 -17.68 -14.03 0.78
CA VAL A 61 -16.37 -14.38 1.36
C VAL A 61 -15.67 -15.46 0.53
N LYS A 62 -16.41 -16.50 0.09
CA LYS A 62 -15.88 -17.54 -0.82
C LYS A 62 -15.38 -16.92 -2.12
N ARG A 63 -16.16 -16.04 -2.76
CA ARG A 63 -15.75 -15.33 -4.00
C ARG A 63 -14.48 -14.51 -3.80
N LYS A 64 -14.39 -13.71 -2.73
CA LYS A 64 -13.19 -12.92 -2.41
C LYS A 64 -11.95 -13.79 -2.22
N HIS A 65 -12.10 -14.95 -1.58
CA HIS A 65 -11.00 -15.90 -1.41
C HIS A 65 -10.52 -16.50 -2.72
N ILE A 66 -11.44 -16.86 -3.62
CA ILE A 66 -11.11 -17.38 -4.96
C ILE A 66 -10.37 -16.30 -5.76
N ILE A 67 -10.91 -15.08 -5.82
CA ILE A 67 -10.28 -13.95 -6.52
C ILE A 67 -8.85 -13.73 -5.99
N ARG A 68 -8.68 -13.71 -4.66
CA ARG A 68 -7.35 -13.51 -4.08
C ARG A 68 -6.40 -14.67 -4.37
N SER A 69 -6.91 -15.91 -4.42
CA SER A 69 -6.13 -17.10 -4.74
C SER A 69 -5.62 -17.02 -6.18
N MET A 70 -6.52 -16.69 -7.12
CA MET A 70 -6.17 -16.47 -8.51
C MET A 70 -5.15 -15.34 -8.66
N HIS A 71 -5.36 -14.21 -7.99
CA HIS A 71 -4.44 -13.07 -8.05
C HIS A 71 -3.04 -13.43 -7.55
N SER A 72 -2.93 -14.12 -6.41
CA SER A 72 -1.62 -14.60 -5.93
C SER A 72 -1.01 -15.64 -6.88
N GLY A 73 -1.82 -16.51 -7.47
CA GLY A 73 -1.37 -17.49 -8.47
C GLY A 73 -0.79 -16.83 -9.71
N VAL A 74 -1.45 -15.80 -10.25
CA VAL A 74 -0.97 -15.01 -11.38
C VAL A 74 0.33 -14.29 -11.03
N GLN A 75 0.45 -13.71 -9.83
CA GLN A 75 1.69 -13.06 -9.39
C GLN A 75 2.87 -14.04 -9.29
N LEU A 76 2.64 -15.24 -8.75
CA LEU A 76 3.66 -16.29 -8.69
C LEU A 76 4.04 -16.78 -10.09
N LEU A 77 3.07 -16.94 -10.98
CA LEU A 77 3.32 -17.28 -12.38
C LEU A 77 4.11 -16.19 -13.10
N SER A 78 3.83 -14.92 -12.82
CA SER A 78 4.59 -13.79 -13.34
C SER A 78 6.06 -13.87 -12.92
N LEU A 79 6.36 -14.15 -11.63
CA LEU A 79 7.75 -14.32 -11.18
C LEU A 79 8.46 -15.47 -11.91
N TYR A 80 7.75 -16.57 -12.16
CA TYR A 80 8.31 -17.68 -12.92
C TYR A 80 8.59 -17.28 -14.37
N HIS A 81 7.64 -16.59 -15.00
CA HIS A 81 7.77 -16.10 -16.37
C HIS A 81 8.92 -15.10 -16.50
N ASP A 82 9.09 -14.19 -15.54
CA ASP A 82 10.22 -13.24 -15.49
C ASP A 82 11.55 -13.98 -15.41
N SER A 83 11.61 -15.09 -14.67
CA SER A 83 12.81 -15.92 -14.59
C SER A 83 13.13 -16.64 -15.92
N LEU A 84 12.10 -16.97 -16.70
CA LEU A 84 12.23 -17.60 -18.02
C LEU A 84 12.65 -16.56 -19.07
N LEU A 85 12.00 -15.40 -19.08
CA LEU A 85 12.34 -14.26 -19.94
C LEU A 85 13.77 -13.80 -19.69
N ALA A 86 14.20 -13.69 -18.43
CA ALA A 86 15.57 -13.33 -18.10
C ALA A 86 16.60 -14.31 -18.71
N LYS A 87 16.28 -15.62 -18.77
CA LYS A 87 17.12 -16.63 -19.42
C LYS A 87 17.06 -16.52 -20.95
N ALA A 88 15.90 -16.22 -21.52
CA ALA A 88 15.74 -16.04 -22.96
C ALA A 88 16.51 -14.81 -23.46
N VAL A 89 16.38 -13.67 -22.78
CA VAL A 89 17.10 -12.43 -23.09
C VAL A 89 18.63 -12.63 -22.97
N ALA A 90 19.09 -13.42 -22.01
CA ALA A 90 20.52 -13.74 -21.89
C ALA A 90 21.07 -14.54 -23.09
N ARG A 91 20.22 -15.25 -23.83
CA ARG A 91 20.60 -16.04 -25.02
C ARG A 91 20.49 -15.28 -26.34
N LEU A 92 19.89 -14.09 -26.34
CA LEU A 92 19.75 -13.28 -27.55
C LEU A 92 21.11 -12.75 -28.03
N PRO A 93 21.36 -12.73 -29.36
CA PRO A 93 22.59 -12.19 -29.92
C PRO A 93 22.77 -10.71 -29.56
N MET A 94 24.02 -10.26 -29.47
CA MET A 94 24.36 -8.86 -29.13
C MET A 94 23.93 -7.84 -30.19
N SER A 95 23.49 -8.30 -31.36
CA SER A 95 22.98 -7.46 -32.46
C SER A 95 21.60 -6.84 -32.17
N ILE A 96 20.86 -7.37 -31.19
CA ILE A 96 19.55 -6.82 -30.81
C ILE A 96 19.75 -5.70 -29.77
N PRO A 97 19.34 -4.45 -30.05
CA PRO A 97 19.43 -3.35 -29.09
C PRO A 97 18.70 -3.71 -27.80
N ARG A 98 19.40 -3.60 -26.67
CA ARG A 98 18.81 -3.83 -25.34
C ARG A 98 18.51 -2.47 -24.71
N PRO A 99 17.33 -2.30 -24.07
CA PRO A 99 17.06 -1.10 -23.29
C PRO A 99 18.09 -0.95 -22.18
N GLN A 100 18.43 0.30 -21.85
CA GLN A 100 19.38 0.59 -20.77
C GLN A 100 18.78 0.13 -19.44
N PRO A 101 19.47 -0.73 -18.68
CA PRO A 101 18.92 -1.24 -17.43
C PRO A 101 18.89 -0.14 -16.37
N THR A 102 17.77 -0.04 -15.67
CA THR A 102 17.57 0.88 -14.54
C THR A 102 18.64 0.68 -13.45
N PRO A 103 18.99 1.73 -12.69
CA PRO A 103 19.96 1.62 -11.59
C PRO A 103 19.54 0.57 -10.56
N HIS A 104 18.24 0.48 -10.28
CA HIS A 104 17.63 -0.56 -9.43
C HIS A 104 18.00 -1.98 -9.91
N ASN A 105 17.77 -2.26 -11.19
CA ASN A 105 18.02 -3.60 -11.73
C ASN A 105 19.49 -3.92 -11.93
N ARG A 106 20.33 -2.94 -12.25
CA ARG A 106 21.78 -3.13 -12.24
C ARG A 106 22.25 -3.57 -10.85
N TYR A 107 21.73 -2.94 -9.80
CA TYR A 107 22.03 -3.30 -8.42
C TYR A 107 21.53 -4.70 -8.06
N THR A 108 20.26 -5.01 -8.30
CA THR A 108 19.67 -6.31 -7.90
C THR A 108 20.20 -7.46 -8.76
N LYS A 109 20.44 -7.27 -10.07
CA LYS A 109 21.11 -8.27 -10.93
C LYS A 109 22.53 -8.57 -10.44
N PHE A 110 23.27 -7.55 -9.99
CA PHE A 110 24.60 -7.75 -9.43
C PHE A 110 24.58 -8.66 -8.20
N TRP A 111 23.68 -8.43 -7.23
CA TRP A 111 23.61 -9.23 -6.01
C TRP A 111 23.01 -10.62 -6.18
N THR A 112 22.01 -10.74 -7.07
CA THR A 112 21.43 -12.05 -7.44
C THR A 112 22.42 -12.93 -8.19
N ALA A 113 23.30 -12.35 -9.02
CA ALA A 113 24.41 -13.08 -9.65
C ALA A 113 25.54 -13.42 -8.68
N LYS A 114 25.85 -12.53 -7.72
CA LYS A 114 26.95 -12.71 -6.78
C LYS A 114 26.71 -13.85 -5.78
N SER A 115 25.47 -14.07 -5.33
CA SER A 115 25.20 -15.10 -4.34
C SER A 115 23.86 -15.82 -4.54
N PRO A 116 23.86 -17.17 -4.58
CA PRO A 116 22.62 -17.94 -4.73
C PRO A 116 21.74 -17.86 -3.48
N LEU A 117 22.33 -17.64 -2.30
CA LEU A 117 21.60 -17.44 -1.05
C LEU A 117 20.77 -16.16 -1.09
N TYR A 118 21.33 -15.03 -1.55
CA TYR A 118 20.58 -13.79 -1.74
C TYR A 118 19.39 -14.02 -2.68
N LYS A 119 19.62 -14.68 -3.82
CA LYS A 119 18.56 -15.00 -4.78
C LYS A 119 17.43 -15.83 -4.15
N ARG A 120 17.76 -16.89 -3.41
CA ARG A 120 16.76 -17.74 -2.73
C ARG A 120 15.96 -16.97 -1.69
N ILE A 121 16.64 -16.17 -0.85
CA ILE A 121 15.98 -15.39 0.20
C ILE A 121 15.10 -14.30 -0.39
N ALA A 122 15.56 -13.60 -1.42
CA ALA A 122 14.78 -12.58 -2.11
C ALA A 122 13.53 -13.16 -2.80
N LEU A 123 13.65 -14.34 -3.43
CA LEU A 123 12.51 -15.08 -3.98
C LEU A 123 11.51 -15.50 -2.90
N LEU A 124 11.99 -16.03 -1.76
CA LEU A 124 11.14 -16.37 -0.63
C LEU A 124 10.40 -15.16 -0.07
N LEU A 125 11.09 -14.02 0.10
CA LEU A 125 10.45 -12.79 0.57
C LEU A 125 9.34 -12.35 -0.39
N GLN A 126 9.57 -12.41 -1.71
CA GLN A 126 8.57 -12.03 -2.71
C GLN A 126 7.37 -12.99 -2.73
N MET A 127 7.62 -14.30 -2.63
CA MET A 127 6.56 -15.31 -2.54
C MET A 127 5.68 -15.09 -1.31
N ILE A 128 6.29 -14.74 -0.16
CA ILE A 128 5.55 -14.41 1.05
C ILE A 128 4.70 -13.15 0.85
N GLN A 129 5.26 -12.10 0.26
CA GLN A 129 4.52 -10.84 0.02
C GLN A 129 3.27 -11.04 -0.86
N TYR A 130 3.32 -11.93 -1.85
CA TYR A 130 2.16 -12.22 -2.69
C TYR A 130 1.11 -13.08 -1.97
N THR A 131 1.54 -13.98 -1.10
CA THR A 131 0.67 -14.98 -0.44
C THR A 131 0.17 -14.55 0.95
N GLU A 132 0.71 -13.51 1.57
CA GLU A 132 0.40 -13.15 2.97
C GLU A 132 -1.09 -12.85 3.22
N LEU A 133 -1.78 -12.17 2.30
CA LEU A 133 -3.21 -11.91 2.44
C LEU A 133 -4.04 -13.21 2.34
N LEU A 134 -3.58 -14.20 1.55
CA LEU A 134 -4.22 -15.52 1.50
C LEU A 134 -4.09 -16.26 2.82
N TRP A 135 -2.89 -16.24 3.40
CA TRP A 135 -2.65 -16.83 4.71
C TRP A 135 -3.48 -16.17 5.80
N GLU A 136 -3.64 -14.84 5.75
CA GLU A 136 -4.52 -14.12 6.68
C GLU A 136 -6.00 -14.50 6.49
N MET A 137 -6.48 -14.56 5.24
CA MET A 137 -7.84 -15.00 4.92
C MET A 137 -8.11 -16.43 5.40
N ALA A 138 -7.16 -17.34 5.23
CA ALA A 138 -7.26 -18.72 5.69
C ALA A 138 -7.24 -18.82 7.22
N ALA A 139 -6.39 -18.01 7.88
CA ALA A 139 -6.27 -17.98 9.34
C ALA A 139 -7.51 -17.39 10.01
N LYS A 140 -8.15 -16.38 9.39
CA LYS A 140 -9.36 -15.74 9.90
C LYS A 140 -10.52 -16.73 10.08
N ARG A 141 -10.65 -17.72 9.19
CA ARG A 141 -11.68 -18.79 9.31
C ARG A 141 -11.50 -19.65 10.57
N LYS A 142 -10.27 -19.78 11.08
CA LYS A 142 -9.95 -20.55 12.29
C LYS A 142 -10.05 -19.72 13.58
N GLY A 143 -10.34 -18.42 13.46
CA GLY A 143 -10.56 -17.51 14.59
C GLY A 143 -9.52 -16.41 14.72
N GLU A 144 -9.92 -15.37 15.45
CA GLU A 144 -9.19 -14.10 15.57
C GLU A 144 -7.80 -14.25 16.24
N LYS A 145 -7.67 -15.15 17.22
CA LYS A 145 -6.39 -15.42 17.89
C LYS A 145 -5.36 -16.03 16.92
N ILE A 146 -5.80 -16.92 16.03
CA ILE A 146 -4.94 -17.58 15.04
C ILE A 146 -4.58 -16.59 13.93
N ARG A 147 -5.53 -15.75 13.49
CA ARG A 147 -5.29 -14.65 12.54
C ARG A 147 -4.09 -13.79 12.95
N TRP A 148 -4.11 -13.22 14.15
CA TRP A 148 -3.01 -12.38 14.64
C TRP A 148 -1.69 -13.14 14.84
N ARG A 149 -1.74 -14.42 15.23
CA ARG A 149 -0.53 -15.25 15.32
C ARG A 149 0.11 -15.42 13.94
N VAL A 150 -0.67 -15.72 12.92
CA VAL A 150 -0.18 -15.86 11.53
C VAL A 150 0.38 -14.54 11.01
N VAL A 151 -0.32 -13.42 11.23
CA VAL A 151 0.16 -12.08 10.83
C VAL A 151 1.53 -11.78 11.45
N VAL A 152 1.69 -11.99 12.76
CA VAL A 152 2.95 -11.75 13.47
C VAL A 152 4.06 -12.68 12.97
N VAL A 153 3.78 -13.97 12.77
CA VAL A 153 4.77 -14.92 12.24
C VAL A 153 5.22 -14.52 10.84
N LEU A 154 4.30 -14.15 9.95
CA LEU A 154 4.63 -13.69 8.60
C LEU A 154 5.49 -12.43 8.63
N GLU A 155 5.16 -11.46 9.48
CA GLU A 155 5.99 -10.26 9.63
C GLU A 155 7.37 -10.57 10.18
N ILE A 156 7.49 -11.49 11.15
CA ILE A 156 8.79 -11.92 11.68
C ILE A 156 9.62 -12.62 10.59
N VAL A 157 9.03 -13.51 9.80
CA VAL A 157 9.74 -14.19 8.70
C VAL A 157 10.18 -13.19 7.62
N LYS A 158 9.35 -12.20 7.29
CA LYS A 158 9.71 -11.10 6.37
C LYS A 158 10.84 -10.23 6.95
N ALA A 159 10.79 -9.87 8.22
CA ALA A 159 11.84 -9.11 8.87
C ALA A 159 13.15 -9.90 8.93
N PHE A 160 13.10 -11.18 9.28
CA PHE A 160 14.27 -12.05 9.34
C PHE A 160 14.93 -12.22 7.97
N SER A 161 14.15 -12.47 6.92
CA SER A 161 14.67 -12.54 5.55
C SER A 161 15.29 -11.21 5.10
N ARG A 162 14.65 -10.07 5.38
CA ARG A 162 15.24 -8.74 5.13
C ARG A 162 16.54 -8.50 5.89
N LEU A 163 16.62 -8.88 7.17
CA LEU A 163 17.85 -8.79 7.96
C LEU A 163 18.97 -9.68 7.40
N LEU A 164 18.65 -10.89 6.93
CA LEU A 164 19.62 -11.75 6.25
C LEU A 164 20.11 -11.13 4.94
N LEU A 165 19.22 -10.54 4.14
CA LEU A 165 19.61 -9.81 2.93
C LEU A 165 20.56 -8.65 3.26
N MET A 166 20.27 -7.89 4.32
CA MET A 166 21.12 -6.78 4.77
C MET A 166 22.50 -7.27 5.22
N ARG A 167 22.59 -8.42 5.89
CA ARG A 167 23.87 -9.04 6.27
C ARG A 167 24.66 -9.49 5.03
N LEU A 168 24.00 -10.07 4.03
CA LEU A 168 24.64 -10.50 2.77
C LEU A 168 25.12 -9.31 1.91
N THR A 169 24.44 -8.17 1.96
CA THR A 169 24.82 -6.94 1.24
C THR A 169 25.86 -6.08 1.97
N ASN A 170 26.41 -6.55 3.09
CA ASN A 170 27.38 -5.85 3.93
C ASN A 170 26.86 -4.55 4.57
N SER A 171 25.64 -4.58 5.12
CA SER A 171 24.99 -3.45 5.78
C SER A 171 24.75 -2.27 4.84
N ARG A 172 24.15 -2.57 3.69
CA ARG A 172 23.62 -1.57 2.76
C ARG A 172 22.10 -1.46 2.97
N PRO A 173 21.51 -0.28 2.74
CA PRO A 173 20.06 -0.13 2.75
C PRO A 173 19.42 -1.16 1.82
N LEU A 174 18.30 -1.73 2.23
CA LEU A 174 17.56 -2.66 1.38
C LEU A 174 16.82 -1.88 0.30
N VAL A 175 16.90 -2.43 -0.91
CA VAL A 175 16.15 -1.96 -2.07
C VAL A 175 14.83 -2.71 -2.12
N SER A 176 13.74 -2.00 -2.40
CA SER A 176 12.39 -2.56 -2.47
C SER A 176 11.87 -2.48 -3.89
N PRO A 177 11.59 -3.58 -4.59
CA PRO A 177 11.76 -4.98 -4.20
C PRO A 177 13.23 -5.45 -4.28
N PRO A 178 13.61 -6.54 -3.58
CA PRO A 178 14.98 -7.05 -3.58
C PRO A 178 15.38 -7.80 -4.87
N LEU A 179 14.43 -7.99 -5.78
CA LEU A 179 14.58 -8.71 -7.04
C LEU A 179 14.58 -7.74 -8.23
N PRO A 180 15.22 -8.12 -9.35
CA PRO A 180 15.10 -7.35 -10.58
C PRO A 180 13.64 -7.26 -11.03
N GLU A 181 13.18 -6.04 -11.28
CA GLU A 181 11.84 -5.77 -11.82
C GLU A 181 11.82 -5.96 -13.34
N ARG A 182 10.64 -6.26 -13.88
CA ARG A 182 10.42 -6.29 -15.32
C ARG A 182 10.36 -4.84 -15.83
N GLU A 183 11.45 -4.40 -16.47
CA GLU A 183 11.64 -3.00 -16.92
C GLU A 183 10.74 -2.60 -18.09
N VAL A 184 10.05 -3.58 -18.68
CA VAL A 184 9.41 -3.39 -19.98
C VAL A 184 8.05 -4.06 -19.98
N ASP A 185 7.01 -3.23 -20.00
CA ASP A 185 5.70 -3.68 -20.42
C ASP A 185 5.71 -3.76 -21.96
N PRO A 186 5.48 -4.92 -22.58
CA PRO A 186 5.43 -5.08 -24.02
C PRO A 186 4.45 -4.11 -24.65
N ARG A 187 3.41 -3.67 -23.91
CA ARG A 187 2.50 -2.60 -24.35
C ARG A 187 3.21 -1.27 -24.57
N THR A 188 4.15 -0.89 -23.71
CA THR A 188 4.94 0.34 -23.89
C THR A 188 5.95 0.20 -25.03
N LEU A 189 6.48 -1.01 -25.27
CA LEU A 189 7.27 -1.26 -26.48
C LEU A 189 6.40 -1.27 -27.71
N GLU A 190 5.21 -1.86 -27.69
CA GLU A 190 4.26 -1.87 -28.81
C GLU A 190 3.81 -0.44 -29.09
N GLU A 191 3.58 0.42 -28.09
CA GLU A 191 3.33 1.85 -28.31
C GLU A 191 4.55 2.60 -28.87
N GLU A 192 5.78 2.34 -28.39
CA GLU A 192 7.00 2.90 -28.99
C GLU A 192 7.23 2.34 -30.40
N THR A 193 6.89 1.07 -30.64
CA THR A 193 7.06 0.36 -31.91
C THR A 193 6.00 0.83 -32.90
N ASP A 194 4.73 0.95 -32.52
CA ASP A 194 3.63 1.48 -33.32
C ASP A 194 3.85 2.97 -33.62
N LYS A 195 4.36 3.76 -32.66
CA LYS A 195 4.83 5.13 -32.94
C LYS A 195 6.00 5.14 -33.92
N SER A 196 6.91 4.16 -33.86
CA SER A 196 8.06 4.06 -34.78
C SER A 196 7.78 3.34 -36.10
N GLN A 197 6.72 2.53 -36.17
CA GLN A 197 6.32 1.65 -37.27
C GLN A 197 5.26 2.35 -38.13
N TRP A 198 4.51 3.30 -37.56
CA TRP A 198 3.77 4.30 -38.33
C TRP A 198 4.70 5.20 -39.16
N ASP A 199 5.95 5.38 -38.72
CA ASP A 199 6.99 6.14 -39.45
C ASP A 199 7.80 5.28 -40.44
N GLY A 200 7.47 4.00 -40.59
CA GLY A 200 8.36 3.04 -41.25
C GLY A 200 7.66 1.93 -42.01
N MET A 201 6.72 2.23 -42.91
CA MET A 201 6.59 1.67 -44.27
C MET A 201 5.18 1.83 -44.86
N ALA A 202 5.15 2.55 -46.00
CA ALA A 202 4.22 2.48 -47.13
C ALA A 202 2.94 3.35 -47.17
N THR A 203 2.95 4.22 -48.19
CA THR A 203 1.85 4.65 -49.08
C THR A 203 1.02 5.88 -48.70
N LEU A 204 1.16 6.92 -49.53
CA LEU A 204 0.25 8.05 -49.73
C LEU A 204 -1.22 7.57 -49.79
N PRO A 205 -2.20 8.32 -49.23
CA PRO A 205 -2.57 9.63 -49.77
C PRO A 205 -2.79 10.75 -48.74
N GLN A 206 -2.63 11.97 -49.27
CA GLN A 206 -2.99 13.26 -48.70
C GLN A 206 -4.23 13.24 -47.81
N SER A 207 -4.09 13.68 -46.56
CA SER A 207 -5.09 14.50 -45.90
C SER A 207 -4.44 15.30 -44.78
N GLU A 208 -4.84 16.57 -44.73
CA GLU A 208 -4.26 17.65 -43.96
C GLU A 208 -4.39 17.37 -42.46
N SER A 209 -3.25 17.24 -41.77
CA SER A 209 -3.18 17.52 -40.34
C SER A 209 -2.22 18.68 -40.13
N SER A 210 -2.85 19.82 -39.88
CA SER A 210 -2.27 21.07 -39.44
C SER A 210 -1.64 20.89 -38.05
N ASP A 211 -0.35 20.54 -37.98
CA ASP A 211 0.55 21.08 -36.97
C ASP A 211 2.04 20.85 -37.32
N GLY A 212 2.65 21.87 -37.93
CA GLY A 212 3.86 22.51 -37.42
C GLY A 212 5.24 21.83 -37.41
N SER A 213 5.43 20.51 -37.54
CA SER A 213 6.79 19.94 -37.57
C SER A 213 7.20 19.48 -38.97
N LEU A 214 7.86 20.36 -39.72
CA LEU A 214 8.48 20.04 -41.01
C LEU A 214 9.56 18.97 -40.81
N ALA A 215 9.22 17.70 -41.05
CA ALA A 215 10.19 16.62 -41.14
C ALA A 215 11.15 16.90 -42.31
N TRP A 216 12.29 17.52 -42.01
CA TRP A 216 13.31 17.87 -43.01
C TRP A 216 13.93 16.59 -43.57
N THR A 217 13.87 16.40 -44.89
CA THR A 217 14.52 15.27 -45.57
C THR A 217 15.92 15.67 -46.04
N MET A 218 16.92 14.85 -45.74
CA MET A 218 18.31 15.10 -46.12
C MET A 218 18.50 14.92 -47.64
N PRO A 219 18.95 15.94 -48.39
CA PRO A 219 18.99 15.90 -49.86
C PRO A 219 19.93 14.84 -50.47
N ARG A 220 20.95 14.38 -49.73
CA ARG A 220 21.93 13.38 -50.21
C ARG A 220 21.59 11.95 -49.84
N THR A 221 20.86 11.74 -48.75
CA THR A 221 20.62 10.41 -48.18
C THR A 221 19.15 9.99 -48.28
N GLY A 222 18.24 10.92 -48.57
CA GLY A 222 16.80 10.65 -48.63
C GLY A 222 16.16 10.33 -47.27
N LEU A 223 16.94 10.41 -46.18
CA LEU A 223 16.45 10.12 -44.83
C LEU A 223 15.78 11.36 -44.23
N SER A 224 14.62 11.19 -43.61
CA SER A 224 13.96 12.21 -42.80
C SER A 224 14.68 12.36 -41.45
N LEU A 225 14.86 13.60 -41.01
CA LEU A 225 15.27 13.89 -39.64
C LEU A 225 14.11 13.58 -38.69
N PRO A 226 14.33 12.86 -37.58
CA PRO A 226 13.32 12.69 -36.54
C PRO A 226 12.86 14.04 -36.02
N SER A 227 11.55 14.20 -35.79
CA SER A 227 11.00 15.40 -35.17
C SER A 227 11.57 15.55 -33.74
N LEU A 228 11.97 16.77 -33.40
CA LEU A 228 12.40 17.08 -32.05
C LEU A 228 11.17 17.08 -31.12
N PRO A 229 11.30 16.55 -29.89
CA PRO A 229 10.21 16.59 -28.92
C PRO A 229 9.90 18.03 -28.51
N ASP A 230 8.67 18.26 -28.04
CA ASP A 230 8.21 19.56 -27.57
C ASP A 230 9.11 20.13 -26.48
N THR A 231 9.20 21.46 -26.42
CA THR A 231 10.16 22.16 -25.54
C THR A 231 10.04 21.80 -24.05
N SER A 232 8.85 21.40 -23.59
CA SER A 232 8.60 20.89 -22.24
C SER A 232 9.22 19.51 -21.98
N GLU A 233 9.33 18.67 -23.01
CA GLU A 233 9.78 17.27 -22.94
C GLU A 233 11.26 17.10 -23.28
N ILE A 234 11.91 18.13 -23.85
CA ILE A 234 13.35 18.10 -24.20
C ILE A 234 14.21 17.66 -23.01
N SER A 235 13.93 18.18 -21.81
CA SER A 235 14.72 17.87 -20.62
C SER A 235 14.65 16.39 -20.23
N GLU A 236 13.47 15.77 -20.31
CA GLU A 236 13.26 14.36 -20.02
C GLU A 236 13.88 13.48 -21.11
N PHE A 237 13.72 13.86 -22.38
CA PHE A 237 14.34 13.18 -23.50
C PHE A 237 15.88 13.17 -23.39
N LEU A 238 16.46 14.32 -23.07
CA LEU A 238 17.91 14.44 -22.86
C LEU A 238 18.36 13.65 -21.64
N LEU A 239 17.63 13.67 -20.52
CA LEU A 239 17.96 12.86 -19.34
C LEU A 239 17.82 11.35 -19.62
N LYS A 240 16.88 10.92 -20.47
CA LYS A 240 16.73 9.52 -20.92
C LYS A 240 17.89 9.07 -21.81
N LYS A 241 18.50 9.99 -22.57
CA LYS A 241 19.59 9.68 -23.52
C LYS A 241 21.00 9.96 -23.01
N VAL A 242 21.15 10.85 -22.03
CA VAL A 242 22.44 11.20 -21.45
C VAL A 242 22.82 10.20 -20.36
N LEU A 243 24.04 9.68 -20.43
CA LEU A 243 24.62 8.86 -19.37
C LEU A 243 24.78 9.71 -18.11
N THR A 244 23.99 9.40 -17.09
CA THR A 244 24.08 10.08 -15.80
C THR A 244 25.29 9.53 -15.03
N ALA A 245 25.83 10.31 -14.08
CA ALA A 245 26.95 9.86 -13.24
C ALA A 245 26.70 8.52 -12.52
N ASP A 246 25.43 8.18 -12.27
CA ASP A 246 25.03 6.90 -11.68
C ASP A 246 25.07 5.72 -12.67
N ASP A 247 25.01 5.98 -13.98
CA ASP A 247 25.13 4.95 -15.02
C ASP A 247 26.57 4.42 -15.14
N ILE A 248 27.53 5.30 -14.87
CA ILE A 248 28.97 4.99 -14.97
C ILE A 248 29.48 4.30 -13.68
N LYS A 249 28.85 4.58 -12.53
CA LYS A 249 29.24 3.99 -11.25
C LYS A 249 29.06 2.47 -11.24
N PRO A 250 29.97 1.71 -10.61
CA PRO A 250 29.80 0.28 -10.45
C PRO A 250 28.58 -0.04 -9.57
N PRO A 251 27.85 -1.15 -9.79
CA PRO A 251 26.63 -1.46 -9.07
C PRO A 251 26.78 -1.45 -7.53
N LYS A 252 27.95 -1.86 -7.03
CA LYS A 252 28.26 -1.83 -5.59
C LYS A 252 28.29 -0.41 -5.00
N GLN A 253 28.47 0.63 -5.79
CA GLN A 253 28.54 2.03 -5.31
C GLN A 253 27.22 2.78 -5.53
N LEU A 254 26.20 2.13 -6.11
CA LEU A 254 24.87 2.74 -6.28
C LEU A 254 24.16 2.99 -4.96
N LEU A 255 24.53 2.27 -3.90
CA LEU A 255 24.09 2.55 -2.53
C LEU A 255 25.31 2.80 -1.68
N HIS A 256 25.24 3.75 -0.75
CA HIS A 256 26.27 3.95 0.24
C HIS A 256 26.21 2.84 1.31
N ARG A 257 27.38 2.41 1.77
CA ARG A 257 27.48 1.44 2.87
C ARG A 257 27.23 2.17 4.19
N MET A 258 26.44 1.58 5.08
CA MET A 258 26.25 2.09 6.44
C MET A 258 27.42 1.62 7.31
N SER A 259 28.50 2.40 7.33
CA SER A 259 29.67 2.13 8.19
C SER A 259 29.40 2.45 9.66
N THR A 260 28.53 3.43 9.93
CA THR A 260 28.18 3.86 11.28
C THR A 260 27.22 2.88 11.95
N ALA A 261 27.45 2.58 13.22
CA ALA A 261 26.55 1.73 14.03
C ALA A 261 25.13 2.32 14.09
N GLN A 262 25.00 3.64 14.16
CA GLN A 262 23.71 4.34 14.13
C GLN A 262 22.95 4.09 12.82
N GLY A 263 23.60 4.24 11.65
CA GLY A 263 22.99 3.91 10.35
C GLY A 263 22.52 2.46 10.24
N GLN A 264 23.28 1.51 10.79
CA GLN A 264 22.85 0.10 10.85
C GLN A 264 21.62 -0.09 11.74
N LEU A 265 21.59 0.54 12.91
CA LEU A 265 20.42 0.48 13.81
C LEU A 265 19.17 1.08 13.16
N VAL A 266 19.32 2.18 12.44
CA VAL A 266 18.22 2.82 11.69
C VAL A 266 17.61 1.85 10.68
N GLU A 267 18.44 1.15 9.90
CA GLU A 267 17.92 0.19 8.92
C GLU A 267 17.31 -1.04 9.60
N VAL A 268 17.89 -1.52 10.71
CA VAL A 268 17.31 -2.61 11.50
C VAL A 268 15.93 -2.20 12.05
N MET A 269 15.80 -1.00 12.62
CA MET A 269 14.53 -0.48 13.11
C MET A 269 13.51 -0.31 11.98
N TRP A 270 13.94 0.15 10.80
CA TRP A 270 13.09 0.23 9.61
C TRP A 270 12.56 -1.15 9.20
N ILE A 271 13.40 -2.18 9.22
CA ILE A 271 13.01 -3.57 8.91
C ILE A 271 12.09 -4.15 9.99
N LEU A 272 12.30 -3.84 11.27
CA LEU A 272 11.50 -4.33 12.39
C LEU A 272 10.15 -3.61 12.55
N ARG A 273 10.00 -2.41 11.99
CA ARG A 273 8.76 -1.62 12.07
C ARG A 273 7.46 -2.43 11.90
N PRO A 274 7.26 -3.20 10.80
CA PRO A 274 6.00 -3.91 10.62
C PRO A 274 5.79 -5.02 11.66
N VAL A 275 6.87 -5.62 12.21
CA VAL A 275 6.78 -6.57 13.32
C VAL A 275 6.35 -5.88 14.61
N ILE A 276 6.97 -4.75 14.94
CA ILE A 276 6.63 -3.97 16.14
C ILE A 276 5.17 -3.51 16.06
N TYR A 277 4.73 -3.05 14.89
CA TYR A 277 3.34 -2.65 14.69
C TYR A 277 2.37 -3.83 14.77
N ALA A 278 2.69 -4.98 14.17
CA ALA A 278 1.87 -6.19 14.28
C ALA A 278 1.76 -6.69 15.73
N LEU A 279 2.85 -6.65 16.50
CA LEU A 279 2.85 -7.00 17.93
C LEU A 279 2.02 -6.01 18.76
N ALA A 280 2.13 -4.71 18.47
CA ALA A 280 1.29 -3.71 19.10
C ALA A 280 -0.20 -3.98 18.80
N MET A 281 -0.55 -4.22 17.54
CA MET A 281 -1.92 -4.54 17.16
C MET A 281 -2.43 -5.84 17.81
N GLN A 282 -1.58 -6.87 17.94
CA GLN A 282 -1.93 -8.09 18.67
C GLN A 282 -2.20 -7.84 20.16
N ARG A 283 -1.43 -6.94 20.80
CA ARG A 283 -1.53 -6.63 22.22
C ARG A 283 -2.80 -5.84 22.56
N TRP A 284 -3.26 -4.97 21.66
CA TRP A 284 -4.44 -4.11 21.81
C TRP A 284 -5.63 -4.52 20.93
N LYS A 285 -5.64 -5.76 20.42
CA LYS A 285 -6.68 -6.29 19.51
C LYS A 285 -8.14 -6.12 19.98
N GLY A 286 -8.38 -5.96 21.29
CA GLY A 286 -9.72 -5.78 21.85
C GLY A 286 -10.32 -4.39 21.60
N ASN A 287 -9.50 -3.35 21.37
CA ASN A 287 -9.97 -1.98 21.20
C ASN A 287 -9.50 -1.40 19.86
N LYS A 288 -10.30 -1.60 18.79
CA LYS A 288 -10.02 -1.08 17.44
C LYS A 288 -9.84 0.45 17.39
N LYS A 289 -10.54 1.19 18.25
CA LYS A 289 -10.43 2.67 18.36
C LYS A 289 -9.20 3.17 19.13
N SER A 290 -8.36 2.28 19.66
CA SER A 290 -7.25 2.71 20.49
C SER A 290 -6.14 3.36 19.65
N TRP A 291 -5.73 4.57 20.02
CA TRP A 291 -4.68 5.31 19.31
C TRP A 291 -3.27 4.81 19.61
N ARG A 292 -3.10 3.96 20.64
CA ARG A 292 -1.79 3.50 21.11
C ARG A 292 -0.96 2.78 20.03
N PRO A 293 -1.48 1.75 19.32
CA PRO A 293 -0.70 1.05 18.30
C PRO A 293 -0.32 1.97 17.13
N TRP A 294 -1.22 2.89 16.78
CA TRP A 294 -0.98 3.87 15.71
C TRP A 294 0.12 4.86 16.10
N LEU A 295 0.06 5.43 17.31
CA LEU A 295 1.11 6.32 17.83
C LEU A 295 2.46 5.64 17.94
N VAL A 296 2.52 4.37 18.40
CA VAL A 296 3.77 3.59 18.42
C VAL A 296 4.33 3.42 17.00
N GLY A 297 3.48 3.10 16.03
CA GLY A 297 3.88 2.96 14.63
C GLY A 297 4.41 4.25 14.00
N VAL A 298 3.68 5.35 14.16
CA VAL A 298 4.05 6.67 13.61
C VAL A 298 5.27 7.26 14.31
N SER A 299 5.37 7.14 15.64
CA SER A 299 6.54 7.61 16.38
C SER A 299 7.81 6.84 15.99
N LEU A 300 7.70 5.52 15.79
CA LEU A 300 8.81 4.71 15.29
C LEU A 300 9.23 5.16 13.88
N GLU A 301 8.26 5.41 12.98
CA GLU A 301 8.53 5.90 11.61
C GLU A 301 9.27 7.24 11.61
N LEU A 302 8.78 8.20 12.39
CA LEU A 302 9.37 9.52 12.52
C LEU A 302 10.75 9.46 13.18
N GLY A 303 10.91 8.62 14.22
CA GLY A 303 12.18 8.39 14.90
C GLY A 303 13.24 7.83 13.95
N VAL A 304 12.91 6.75 13.23
CA VAL A 304 13.81 6.14 12.24
C VAL A 304 14.16 7.13 11.14
N ARG A 305 13.19 7.92 10.65
CA ARG A 305 13.44 8.92 9.60
C ARG A 305 14.34 10.06 10.07
N GLN A 306 14.16 10.55 11.30
CA GLN A 306 15.01 11.60 11.84
C GLN A 306 16.43 11.10 12.08
N LEU A 307 16.59 9.88 12.61
CA LEU A 307 17.91 9.26 12.76
C LEU A 307 18.57 9.02 11.39
N ALA A 308 17.81 8.57 10.39
CA ALA A 308 18.30 8.38 9.02
C ALA A 308 18.82 9.68 8.39
N LYS A 309 18.13 10.82 8.62
CA LYS A 309 18.59 12.13 8.12
C LYS A 309 19.88 12.59 8.80
N ARG A 310 20.03 12.35 10.10
CA ARG A 310 21.25 12.69 10.86
C ARG A 310 22.44 11.86 10.37
N ASP A 311 22.26 10.53 10.30
CA ASP A 311 23.27 9.62 9.76
C ASP A 311 23.66 9.98 8.32
N LEU A 312 22.68 10.34 7.48
CA LEU A 312 22.95 10.76 6.10
C LEU A 312 23.75 12.06 6.01
N GLY A 313 23.45 13.03 6.87
CA GLY A 313 24.18 14.30 6.94
C GLY A 313 25.63 14.14 7.36
N GLU A 314 25.92 13.16 8.23
CA GLU A 314 27.28 12.85 8.67
C GLU A 314 28.07 12.01 7.66
N ARG A 315 27.40 11.09 6.94
CA ARG A 315 28.08 10.11 6.07
C ARG A 315 28.33 10.57 4.63
N VAL A 316 27.51 11.48 4.09
CA VAL A 316 27.60 11.93 2.68
C VAL A 316 27.99 13.40 2.64
N ALA A 317 29.11 13.72 1.97
CA ALA A 317 29.48 15.09 1.67
C ALA A 317 28.38 15.74 0.79
N GLY A 318 27.68 16.74 1.33
CA GLY A 318 26.51 17.37 0.69
C GLY A 318 25.15 16.80 1.11
N GLY A 319 25.12 15.87 2.09
CA GLY A 319 23.90 15.34 2.71
C GLY A 319 22.90 14.81 1.69
N LEU A 320 21.68 15.34 1.71
CA LEU A 320 20.59 14.94 0.80
C LEU A 320 20.88 15.21 -0.68
N ARG A 321 21.78 16.14 -1.02
CA ARG A 321 22.13 16.46 -2.42
C ARG A 321 23.18 15.50 -3.01
N GLY A 322 23.94 14.80 -2.17
CA GLY A 322 24.95 13.82 -2.60
C GLY A 322 24.43 12.39 -2.74
N LEU A 323 23.12 12.17 -2.55
CA LEU A 323 22.48 10.87 -2.71
C LEU A 323 22.54 10.39 -4.16
N THR A 324 22.70 9.08 -4.35
CA THR A 324 22.49 8.48 -5.67
C THR A 324 21.00 8.49 -6.04
N GLY A 325 20.69 8.41 -7.33
CA GLY A 325 19.30 8.33 -7.82
C GLY A 325 18.52 7.20 -7.15
N LEU A 326 19.16 6.03 -7.00
CA LEU A 326 18.56 4.86 -6.34
C LEU A 326 18.24 5.11 -4.86
N GLU A 327 19.14 5.76 -4.11
CA GLU A 327 18.86 6.10 -2.70
C GLU A 327 17.75 7.15 -2.57
N ARG A 328 17.70 8.11 -3.50
CA ARG A 328 16.66 9.14 -3.53
C ARG A 328 15.29 8.53 -3.82
N GLU A 329 15.21 7.59 -4.75
CA GLU A 329 13.99 6.84 -5.04
C GLU A 329 13.52 6.03 -3.83
N GLU A 330 14.45 5.37 -3.13
CA GLU A 330 14.11 4.64 -1.90
C GLU A 330 13.61 5.59 -0.81
N LEU A 331 14.26 6.73 -0.58
CA LEU A 331 13.78 7.72 0.40
C LEU A 331 12.41 8.30 0.01
N LYS A 332 12.17 8.52 -1.29
CA LYS A 332 10.86 8.96 -1.80
C LYS A 332 9.82 7.88 -1.50
N ARG A 333 10.09 6.61 -1.80
CA ARG A 333 9.20 5.48 -1.53
C ARG A 333 8.89 5.33 -0.04
N ARG A 334 9.92 5.40 0.82
CA ARG A 334 9.76 5.41 2.29
C ARG A 334 8.91 6.62 2.74
N GLY A 335 9.07 7.77 2.09
CA GLY A 335 8.28 8.97 2.34
C GLY A 335 6.80 8.83 1.96
N TRP A 336 6.51 8.22 0.81
CA TRP A 336 5.13 7.92 0.40
C TRP A 336 4.46 6.92 1.33
N GLY A 337 5.19 5.91 1.81
CA GLY A 337 4.71 4.97 2.82
C GLY A 337 4.30 5.62 4.16
N MET A 338 4.74 6.86 4.42
CA MET A 338 4.29 7.63 5.57
C MET A 338 2.83 8.09 5.43
N GLY A 339 2.44 8.54 4.23
CA GLY A 339 1.06 8.96 3.96
C GLY A 339 0.07 7.82 4.13
N TRP A 340 0.52 6.60 3.87
CA TRP A 340 -0.31 5.40 4.02
C TRP A 340 -0.63 5.03 5.48
N TRP A 341 0.04 5.63 6.48
CA TRP A 341 -0.39 5.51 7.89
C TRP A 341 -1.75 6.13 8.18
N LEU A 342 -2.23 7.04 7.33
CA LEU A 342 -3.58 7.59 7.42
C LEU A 342 -4.65 6.55 7.06
N MET A 343 -4.28 5.49 6.34
CA MET A 343 -5.19 4.38 6.01
C MET A 343 -5.14 3.25 7.03
N ARG A 344 -4.44 3.42 8.17
CA ARG A 344 -4.18 2.35 9.14
C ARG A 344 -4.69 2.68 10.54
N GLY A 345 -5.13 1.63 11.24
CA GLY A 345 -5.41 1.66 12.69
C GLY A 345 -6.49 2.66 13.09
N ALA A 346 -6.31 3.31 14.25
CA ALA A 346 -7.31 4.21 14.82
C ALA A 346 -7.61 5.45 13.96
N PHE A 347 -6.62 5.95 13.20
CA PHE A 347 -6.84 7.09 12.32
C PHE A 347 -7.83 6.73 11.19
N TYR A 348 -7.69 5.54 10.61
CA TYR A 348 -8.64 5.05 9.62
C TYR A 348 -10.05 4.93 10.20
N GLU A 349 -10.20 4.27 11.35
CA GLU A 349 -11.51 4.03 11.96
C GLU A 349 -12.24 5.29 12.42
N THR A 350 -11.51 6.35 12.77
CA THR A 350 -12.10 7.58 13.31
C THR A 350 -12.29 8.67 12.26
N LEU A 351 -11.27 8.93 11.43
CA LEU A 351 -11.29 10.05 10.50
C LEU A 351 -11.48 9.58 9.05
N THR A 352 -10.61 8.69 8.58
CA THR A 352 -10.56 8.34 7.15
C THR A 352 -11.81 7.58 6.71
N LYS A 353 -12.34 6.68 7.54
CA LYS A 353 -13.56 5.92 7.26
C LYS A 353 -14.80 6.82 7.18
N ALA A 354 -14.92 7.78 8.10
CA ALA A 354 -16.00 8.77 8.07
C ALA A 354 -15.91 9.65 6.81
N TRP A 355 -14.68 10.05 6.44
CA TRP A 355 -14.42 10.82 5.22
C TRP A 355 -14.73 10.04 3.95
N ILE A 356 -14.24 8.79 3.83
CA ILE A 356 -14.51 7.91 2.69
C ILE A 356 -16.01 7.69 2.53
N ARG A 357 -16.73 7.34 3.61
CA ARG A 357 -18.19 7.15 3.56
C ARG A 357 -18.93 8.42 3.15
N GLY A 358 -18.49 9.59 3.63
CA GLY A 358 -19.05 10.88 3.21
C GLY A 358 -18.83 11.17 1.72
N VAL A 359 -17.67 10.80 1.19
CA VAL A 359 -17.35 10.92 -0.24
C VAL A 359 -18.16 9.90 -1.06
N THR A 360 -18.13 8.62 -0.71
CA THR A 360 -18.88 7.54 -1.38
C THR A 360 -20.39 7.83 -1.41
N GLY A 361 -20.95 8.32 -0.30
CA GLY A 361 -22.35 8.73 -0.22
C GLY A 361 -22.72 9.88 -1.17
N ARG A 362 -21.79 10.79 -1.46
CA ARG A 362 -21.97 11.85 -2.47
C ARG A 362 -21.79 11.35 -3.90
N LEU A 363 -21.00 10.28 -4.10
CA LEU A 363 -20.71 9.71 -5.42
C LEU A 363 -21.82 8.76 -5.92
N ARG A 364 -22.56 8.12 -5.01
CA ARG A 364 -23.63 7.13 -5.31
C ARG A 364 -24.76 7.67 -6.20
N ASN A 365 -24.96 8.99 -6.23
CA ASN A 365 -26.07 9.60 -6.96
C ASN A 365 -25.74 9.95 -8.45
N LYS A 366 -24.60 9.48 -8.99
CA LYS A 366 -24.19 9.76 -10.37
C LYS A 366 -23.72 8.47 -11.06
N PRO A 367 -24.20 8.14 -12.27
CA PRO A 367 -24.05 6.81 -12.88
C PRO A 367 -22.60 6.36 -13.10
N LEU A 368 -21.68 7.27 -13.45
CA LEU A 368 -20.26 6.94 -13.61
C LEU A 368 -19.50 6.89 -12.28
N LEU A 369 -19.96 7.64 -11.27
CA LEU A 369 -19.32 7.70 -9.97
C LEU A 369 -19.83 6.61 -9.02
N ASP A 370 -20.99 6.01 -9.32
CA ASP A 370 -21.54 4.87 -8.60
C ASP A 370 -20.66 3.62 -8.78
N MET A 371 -20.07 3.42 -9.97
CA MET A 371 -19.09 2.35 -10.19
C MET A 371 -17.85 2.52 -9.29
N VAL A 372 -17.36 3.76 -9.16
CA VAL A 372 -16.23 4.08 -8.27
C VAL A 372 -16.63 3.87 -6.80
N GLY A 373 -17.86 4.25 -6.44
CA GLY A 373 -18.42 4.01 -5.11
C GLY A 373 -18.49 2.53 -4.74
N GLY A 374 -18.96 1.68 -5.66
CA GLY A 374 -19.01 0.22 -5.46
C GLY A 374 -17.62 -0.41 -5.32
N VAL A 375 -16.64 0.03 -6.12
CA VAL A 375 -15.24 -0.44 -5.98
C VAL A 375 -14.66 -0.03 -4.63
N ILE A 376 -14.90 1.20 -4.19
CA ILE A 376 -14.44 1.70 -2.89
C ILE A 376 -15.06 0.89 -1.75
N GLU A 377 -16.34 0.54 -1.83
CA GLU A 377 -17.03 -0.27 -0.80
C GLU A 377 -16.44 -1.68 -0.71
N ASP A 378 -16.09 -2.29 -1.84
CA ASP A 378 -15.40 -3.58 -1.87
C ASP A 378 -14.00 -3.52 -1.24
N TYR A 379 -13.27 -2.42 -1.43
CA TYR A 379 -11.99 -2.16 -0.77
C TYR A 379 -12.13 -1.79 0.71
N GLU A 380 -13.18 -1.07 1.11
CA GLU A 380 -13.47 -0.71 2.51
C GLU A 380 -13.57 -1.98 3.37
N TYR A 381 -14.28 -2.99 2.87
CA TYR A 381 -14.35 -4.30 3.52
C TYR A 381 -12.97 -4.93 3.69
N LEU A 382 -12.11 -4.87 2.67
CA LEU A 382 -10.76 -5.43 2.74
C LEU A 382 -9.88 -4.68 3.75
N TRP A 383 -10.03 -3.35 3.86
CA TRP A 383 -9.26 -2.52 4.79
C TRP A 383 -9.68 -2.68 6.25
N ASP A 384 -10.97 -2.90 6.53
CA ASP A 384 -11.46 -3.13 7.90
C ASP A 384 -11.08 -4.54 8.40
N GLU A 385 -11.15 -5.53 7.51
CA GLU A 385 -11.11 -6.93 7.91
C GLU A 385 -9.74 -7.62 7.86
N TYR A 386 -8.80 -7.05 7.10
CA TYR A 386 -7.48 -7.65 6.89
C TYR A 386 -6.36 -6.65 7.15
N TYR A 387 -5.34 -7.09 7.88
CA TYR A 387 -4.15 -6.32 8.19
C TYR A 387 -3.29 -6.09 6.94
N PHE A 388 -3.05 -7.14 6.12
CA PHE A 388 -2.14 -7.02 4.99
C PHE A 388 -2.67 -6.16 3.83
N SER A 389 -3.98 -5.94 3.76
CA SER A 389 -4.57 -5.04 2.75
C SER A 389 -4.09 -3.60 2.92
N THR A 390 -3.83 -3.20 4.16
CA THR A 390 -3.26 -1.88 4.48
C THR A 390 -1.77 -1.98 4.81
N ALA A 391 -1.19 -3.11 5.21
CA ALA A 391 0.21 -3.17 5.62
C ALA A 391 1.24 -3.17 4.46
N THR A 392 0.84 -3.56 3.25
CA THR A 392 1.80 -3.98 2.19
C THR A 392 1.94 -3.02 1.00
N MET A 393 1.09 -2.01 0.92
CA MET A 393 1.13 -0.99 -0.15
C MET A 393 2.16 0.11 0.13
#